data_AF-A0A3G9HFS7-F1
#
_entry.id   AF-A0A3G9HFS7-F1
#
_cell.length_a   1.000
_cell.length_b   1.000
_cell.length_c   1.000
_cell.angle_alpha   90.00
_cell.angle_beta   90.00
_cell.angle_gamma   90.00
#
_symmetry.space_group_name_H-M   'P 1'
#
loop_
_entity.id
_entity.type
_entity.pdbx_description
1 polymer ?
#
loop_
_entity_poly.entity_id
_entity_poly.type
_entity_poly.pdbx_seq_one_letter_code
_entity_poly.pdbx_strand_id
1 'polypeptide(L)'
;MLKKILFMLIAALTVFASEFVTLEDGRTIMLKDDGTYEEVTLIIKDGKQIALKKDGTWEALPHEVPVVESVGVQRQKMGPAASAFAKILIGRWESRDGATVYEFKPDGTMRLKRNNRWKSTTYRVDDVNESKRNIVVNIGEGSRLGFLSIGGEHRVLHIEEDGRTMHDESYKVKHLRDLVLIKSR
;
A
#
# COMPACT_ATOMS: atom_id res chain seq x y z
N MET A 1 9.76 26.12 53.01
CA MET A 1 10.00 24.77 52.45
C MET A 1 8.63 24.12 52.25
N LEU A 2 8.16 24.02 50.99
CA LEU A 2 7.95 22.76 50.27
C LEU A 2 6.98 21.82 51.04
N LYS A 3 5.75 21.50 50.62
CA LYS A 3 5.26 21.18 49.28
C LYS A 3 3.74 21.34 49.23
N LYS A 4 3.28 22.11 48.24
CA LYS A 4 1.94 21.99 47.66
C LYS A 4 1.90 20.65 46.90
N ILE A 5 0.93 19.80 47.18
CA ILE A 5 0.52 18.75 46.23
C ILE A 5 -1.01 18.83 46.12
N LEU A 6 -1.44 19.87 45.42
CA LEU A 6 -2.70 19.85 44.71
C LEU A 6 -2.45 18.89 43.53
N PHE A 7 -2.87 17.64 43.66
CA PHE A 7 -2.89 16.68 42.56
C PHE A 7 -3.97 17.16 41.58
N MET A 8 -3.63 18.16 40.78
CA MET A 8 -4.36 18.52 39.57
C MET A 8 -4.25 17.31 38.65
N LEU A 9 -5.27 16.47 38.69
CA LEU A 9 -5.51 15.43 37.70
C LEU A 9 -5.96 16.13 36.41
N ILE A 10 -5.03 16.84 35.76
CA ILE A 10 -5.16 17.15 34.34
C ILE A 10 -4.80 15.83 33.67
N ALA A 11 -5.80 14.94 33.60
CA ALA A 11 -5.80 13.92 32.57
C ALA A 11 -5.71 14.70 31.27
N ALA A 12 -4.51 14.71 30.70
CA ALA A 12 -4.30 15.13 29.34
C ALA A 12 -5.25 14.28 28.50
N LEU A 13 -6.40 14.88 28.15
CA LEU A 13 -7.07 14.58 26.90
C LEU A 13 -6.05 14.99 25.84
N THR A 14 -5.09 14.11 25.57
CA THR A 14 -4.41 14.10 24.28
C THR A 14 -5.51 13.72 23.29
N VAL A 15 -6.28 14.73 22.89
CA VAL A 15 -7.00 14.70 21.63
C VAL A 15 -5.87 14.54 20.62
N PHE A 16 -5.62 13.30 20.19
CA PHE A 16 -4.80 13.07 19.02
C PHE A 16 -5.53 13.83 17.92
N ALA A 17 -4.94 14.92 17.43
CA ALA A 17 -5.56 15.65 16.35
C ALA A 17 -5.43 14.76 15.11
N SER A 18 -6.52 14.57 14.37
CA SER A 18 -6.46 13.89 13.07
C SER A 18 -5.35 14.51 12.23
N GLU A 19 -4.38 13.69 11.83
CA GLU A 19 -3.22 14.17 11.09
C GLU A 19 -3.52 14.15 9.59
N PHE A 20 -3.22 15.25 8.90
CA PHE A 20 -3.36 15.35 7.46
C PHE A 20 -2.01 15.09 6.81
N VAL A 21 -2.00 14.25 5.77
CA VAL A 21 -0.77 13.90 5.07
C VAL A 21 -0.99 13.87 3.57
N THR A 22 -0.08 14.52 2.83
CA THR A 22 -0.04 14.45 1.37
C THR A 22 0.83 13.28 0.92
N LEU A 23 0.27 12.45 0.05
CA LEU A 23 0.86 11.25 -0.56
C LEU A 23 1.80 11.63 -1.71
N GLU A 24 2.65 10.68 -2.13
CA GLU A 24 3.60 10.89 -3.23
C GLU A 24 2.95 11.27 -4.57
N ASP A 25 1.69 10.89 -4.80
CA ASP A 25 0.92 11.23 -6.01
C ASP A 25 0.11 12.54 -5.85
N GLY A 26 0.31 13.27 -4.76
CA GLY A 26 -0.33 14.56 -4.50
C GLY A 26 -1.72 14.48 -3.86
N ARG A 27 -2.27 13.27 -3.64
CA ARG A 27 -3.51 13.10 -2.88
C ARG A 27 -3.30 13.39 -1.40
N THR A 28 -4.33 13.85 -0.70
CA THR A 28 -4.26 14.10 0.75
C THR A 28 -5.16 13.13 1.49
N ILE A 29 -4.65 12.55 2.58
CA ILE A 29 -5.42 11.72 3.49
C ILE A 29 -5.49 12.35 4.88
N MET A 30 -6.60 12.11 5.55
CA MET A 30 -6.81 12.38 6.96
C MET A 30 -6.67 11.05 7.70
N LEU A 31 -5.63 10.94 8.53
CA LEU A 31 -5.43 9.84 9.47
C LEU A 31 -6.32 10.10 10.69
N LYS A 32 -7.20 9.15 10.98
CA LYS A 32 -8.11 9.18 12.13
C LYS A 32 -7.43 8.55 13.34
N ASP A 33 -7.90 8.91 14.53
CA ASP A 33 -7.34 8.45 15.81
C ASP A 33 -7.43 6.93 16.01
N ASP A 34 -8.38 6.29 15.33
CA ASP A 34 -8.57 4.84 15.33
C ASP A 34 -7.61 4.09 14.38
N GLY A 35 -6.68 4.81 13.75
CA GLY A 35 -5.71 4.26 12.80
C GLY A 35 -6.29 4.02 11.40
N THR A 36 -7.57 4.36 11.16
CA THR A 36 -8.15 4.37 9.82
C THR A 36 -7.79 5.66 9.08
N TYR A 37 -8.05 5.70 7.78
CA TYR A 37 -7.76 6.88 6.96
C TYR A 37 -8.91 7.18 6.01
N GLU A 38 -9.01 8.44 5.61
CA GLU A 38 -9.96 8.92 4.60
C GLU A 38 -9.27 9.86 3.61
N GLU A 39 -9.53 9.68 2.31
CA GLU A 39 -9.06 10.60 1.28
C GLU A 39 -9.89 11.89 1.30
N VAL A 40 -9.23 13.04 1.38
CA VAL A 40 -9.84 14.36 1.49
C VAL A 40 -9.33 15.29 0.40
N THR A 41 -10.15 16.26 -0.01
CA THR A 41 -9.75 17.30 -0.97
C THR A 41 -9.40 18.57 -0.22
N LEU A 42 -8.22 19.13 -0.47
CA LEU A 42 -7.85 20.42 0.11
C LEU A 42 -8.41 21.55 -0.75
N ILE A 43 -9.21 22.43 -0.15
CA ILE A 43 -9.80 23.61 -0.81
C ILE A 43 -9.55 24.87 0.01
N ILE A 44 -9.56 26.03 -0.64
CA ILE A 44 -9.51 27.33 0.04
C ILE A 44 -10.93 27.82 0.26
N LYS A 45 -11.28 28.06 1.52
CA LYS A 45 -12.54 28.68 1.93
C LYS A 45 -12.23 29.84 2.88
N ASP A 46 -12.74 31.02 2.57
CA ASP A 46 -12.54 32.24 3.38
C ASP A 46 -11.05 32.53 3.68
N GLY A 47 -10.18 32.30 2.69
CA GLY A 47 -8.73 32.51 2.82
C GLY A 47 -8.00 31.47 3.68
N LYS A 48 -8.69 30.42 4.15
CA LYS A 48 -8.13 29.31 4.92
C LYS A 48 -8.23 28.01 4.15
N GLN A 49 -7.22 27.16 4.27
CA GLN A 49 -7.24 25.83 3.69
C GLN A 49 -8.06 24.90 4.59
N ILE A 50 -9.00 24.17 3.99
CA ILE A 50 -9.85 23.18 4.66
C ILE A 50 -9.78 21.85 3.94
N ALA A 51 -9.98 20.75 4.67
CA ALA A 51 -10.11 19.41 4.11
C ALA A 51 -11.59 19.07 3.90
N LEU A 52 -12.01 18.87 2.66
CA LEU A 52 -13.36 18.45 2.29
C LEU A 52 -13.42 16.93 2.21
N LYS A 53 -14.33 16.33 2.98
CA LYS A 53 -14.60 14.89 3.01
C LYS A 53 -15.57 14.49 1.90
N LYS A 54 -15.68 13.19 1.62
CA LYS A 54 -16.55 12.67 0.54
C LYS A 54 -18.04 12.87 0.81
N ASP A 55 -18.44 12.95 2.06
CA ASP A 55 -19.82 13.22 2.48
C ASP A 55 -20.19 14.71 2.44
N GLY A 56 -19.27 15.58 2.00
CA GLY A 56 -19.48 17.03 1.91
C GLY A 56 -19.22 17.78 3.22
N THR A 57 -18.90 17.08 4.31
CA THR A 57 -18.42 17.72 5.55
C THR A 57 -16.98 18.19 5.38
N TRP A 58 -16.54 19.14 6.21
CA TRP A 58 -15.19 19.69 6.13
C TRP A 58 -14.58 19.90 7.50
N GLU A 59 -13.25 19.82 7.57
CA GLU A 59 -12.46 20.12 8.76
C GLU A 59 -11.42 21.20 8.48
N ALA A 60 -11.23 22.10 9.44
CA ALA A 60 -10.18 23.10 9.36
C ALA A 60 -8.82 22.42 9.55
N LEU A 61 -7.86 22.74 8.67
CA LEU A 61 -6.50 22.28 8.86
C LEU A 61 -5.88 23.02 10.06
N PRO A 62 -5.36 22.31 11.08
CA PRO A 62 -4.76 22.96 12.24
C PRO A 62 -3.50 23.75 11.87
N HIS A 63 -2.74 23.30 10.86
CA HIS A 63 -1.51 23.92 10.34
C HIS A 63 -1.34 23.63 8.83
N GLU A 64 -0.38 24.28 8.15
CA GLU A 64 0.03 23.89 6.78
C GLU A 64 0.33 22.40 6.74
N VAL A 65 -0.27 21.67 5.79
CA VAL A 65 -0.10 20.22 5.69
C VAL A 65 1.34 19.92 5.31
N PRO A 66 2.14 19.31 6.20
CA PRO A 66 3.49 18.93 5.83
C PRO A 66 3.39 17.88 4.72
N VAL A 67 4.07 18.11 3.60
CA VAL A 67 4.41 17.03 2.68
C VAL A 67 5.42 16.17 3.43
N VAL A 68 4.95 15.11 4.09
CA VAL A 68 5.84 14.15 4.70
C VAL A 68 6.45 13.34 3.57
N GLU A 69 7.60 13.80 3.05
CA GLU A 69 8.49 12.98 2.25
C GLU A 69 8.94 11.82 3.13
N SER A 70 8.20 10.70 3.09
CA SER A 70 8.47 9.46 3.80
C SER A 70 8.57 9.60 5.32
N VAL A 71 7.58 9.08 6.06
CA VAL A 71 7.83 8.70 7.45
C VAL A 71 9.04 7.76 7.42
N GLY A 72 10.14 8.21 8.02
CA GLY A 72 11.46 7.58 8.00
C GLY A 72 11.47 6.25 8.75
N VAL A 73 10.71 5.27 8.25
CA VAL A 73 10.93 3.87 8.56
C VAL A 73 12.01 3.43 7.60
N GLN A 74 13.21 3.16 8.11
CA GLN A 74 14.23 2.43 7.37
C GLN A 74 13.65 1.09 6.91
N ARG A 75 13.07 1.06 5.71
CA ARG A 75 12.82 -0.14 4.95
C ARG A 75 13.47 0.05 3.60
N GLN A 76 14.38 -0.86 3.28
CA GLN A 76 15.07 -0.92 2.01
C GLN A 76 14.07 -0.69 0.88
N LYS A 77 14.32 0.30 0.01
CA LYS A 77 13.59 0.48 -1.25
C LYS A 77 13.71 -0.81 -2.05
N MET A 78 12.83 -1.78 -1.84
CA MET A 78 12.76 -2.98 -2.65
C MET A 78 11.79 -2.75 -3.81
N GLY A 79 12.22 -1.97 -4.80
CA GLY A 79 11.71 -2.23 -6.14
C GLY A 79 12.15 -3.65 -6.56
N PRO A 80 11.54 -4.26 -7.59
CA PRO A 80 12.06 -5.50 -8.17
C PRO A 80 13.54 -5.38 -8.58
N ALA A 81 14.06 -4.16 -8.74
CA ALA A 81 15.47 -3.88 -8.96
C ALA A 81 16.41 -4.27 -7.79
N ALA A 82 15.93 -4.29 -6.54
CA ALA A 82 16.79 -4.37 -5.35
C ALA A 82 17.12 -5.80 -4.88
N SER A 83 16.22 -6.77 -5.07
CA SER A 83 16.49 -8.20 -4.79
C SER A 83 16.61 -8.98 -6.11
N ALA A 84 17.68 -9.77 -6.24
CA ALA A 84 17.88 -10.65 -7.40
C ALA A 84 16.74 -11.68 -7.51
N PHE A 85 16.20 -12.14 -6.38
CA PHE A 85 15.08 -13.07 -6.35
C PHE A 85 13.78 -12.40 -6.83
N ALA A 86 13.52 -11.15 -6.45
CA ALA A 86 12.34 -10.42 -6.91
C ALA A 86 12.29 -10.23 -8.43
N LYS A 87 13.45 -10.17 -9.10
CA LYS A 87 13.53 -10.08 -10.57
C LYS A 87 12.95 -11.31 -11.27
N ILE A 88 12.81 -12.45 -10.58
CA ILE A 88 12.17 -13.64 -11.14
C ILE A 88 10.71 -13.35 -11.51
N LEU A 89 10.02 -12.45 -10.79
CA LEU A 89 8.64 -12.08 -11.11
C LEU A 89 8.48 -11.47 -12.51
N ILE A 90 9.52 -10.82 -13.03
CA ILE A 90 9.44 -10.16 -14.34
C ILE A 90 9.16 -11.20 -15.43
N GLY A 91 8.17 -10.88 -16.27
CA GLY A 91 7.69 -11.74 -17.34
C GLY A 91 6.21 -12.12 -17.19
N ARG A 92 5.78 -13.06 -18.03
CA ARG A 92 4.40 -13.53 -18.09
C ARG A 92 4.25 -14.84 -17.32
N TRP A 93 3.26 -14.90 -16.45
CA TRP A 93 2.86 -16.04 -15.63
C TRP A 93 1.42 -16.39 -15.95
N GLU A 94 1.14 -17.63 -16.29
CA GLU A 94 -0.16 -18.03 -16.82
C GLU A 94 -0.66 -19.31 -16.15
N SER A 95 -1.94 -19.33 -15.77
CA SER A 95 -2.57 -20.54 -15.25
C SER A 95 -2.68 -21.58 -16.36
N ARG A 96 -2.69 -22.86 -16.00
CA ARG A 96 -2.77 -23.95 -17.00
C ARG A 96 -3.98 -23.85 -17.94
N ASP A 97 -5.09 -23.27 -17.47
CA ASP A 97 -6.32 -23.03 -18.23
C ASP A 97 -6.33 -21.70 -19.01
N GLY A 98 -5.28 -20.87 -18.88
CA GLY A 98 -5.16 -19.55 -19.51
C GLY A 98 -6.17 -18.51 -19.03
N ALA A 99 -6.97 -18.83 -17.99
CA ALA A 99 -8.00 -17.95 -17.46
C ALA A 99 -7.41 -16.77 -16.65
N THR A 100 -6.25 -17.01 -16.02
CA THR A 100 -5.53 -16.02 -15.22
C THR A 100 -4.11 -15.84 -15.75
N VAL A 101 -3.73 -14.59 -16.01
CA VAL A 101 -2.38 -14.25 -16.49
C VAL A 101 -1.87 -13.03 -15.75
N TYR A 102 -0.67 -13.12 -15.16
CA TYR A 102 0.04 -12.00 -14.55
C TYR A 102 1.27 -11.68 -15.42
N GLU A 103 1.35 -10.48 -15.97
CA GLU A 103 2.46 -10.03 -16.81
C GLU A 103 3.15 -8.85 -16.13
N PHE A 104 4.24 -9.11 -15.39
CA PHE A 104 4.99 -8.10 -14.65
C PHE A 104 6.09 -7.49 -15.52
N LYS A 105 6.17 -6.17 -15.57
CA LYS A 105 7.20 -5.44 -16.31
C LYS A 105 8.24 -4.81 -15.36
N PRO A 106 9.49 -4.59 -15.84
CA PRO A 106 10.55 -4.00 -15.01
C PRO A 106 10.26 -2.58 -14.51
N ASP A 107 9.39 -1.85 -15.20
CA ASP A 107 9.01 -0.46 -14.92
C ASP A 107 7.96 -0.30 -13.80
N GLY A 108 7.57 -1.39 -13.13
CA GLY A 108 6.54 -1.37 -12.09
C GLY A 108 5.11 -1.39 -12.63
N THR A 109 4.92 -1.55 -13.95
CA THR A 109 3.60 -1.80 -14.53
C THR A 109 3.34 -3.29 -14.73
N MET A 110 2.08 -3.69 -14.72
CA MET A 110 1.69 -5.06 -15.03
C MET A 110 0.38 -5.13 -15.82
N ARG A 111 0.19 -6.25 -16.54
CA ARG A 111 -1.09 -6.62 -17.14
C ARG A 111 -1.62 -7.86 -16.45
N LEU A 112 -2.89 -7.80 -16.09
CA LEU A 112 -3.60 -8.86 -15.40
C LEU A 112 -4.76 -9.32 -16.29
N LYS A 113 -4.82 -10.61 -16.58
CA LYS A 113 -6.02 -11.26 -17.11
C LYS A 113 -6.71 -11.97 -15.95
N ARG A 114 -8.00 -11.70 -15.73
CA ARG A 114 -8.90 -12.51 -14.90
C ARG A 114 -10.23 -12.65 -15.61
N ASN A 115 -10.83 -13.83 -15.58
CA ASN A 115 -12.13 -14.10 -16.23
C ASN A 115 -12.15 -13.63 -17.70
N ASN A 116 -11.07 -13.87 -18.44
CA ASN A 116 -10.87 -13.44 -19.83
C ASN A 116 -10.91 -11.92 -20.10
N ARG A 117 -10.83 -11.08 -19.06
CA ARG A 117 -10.70 -9.63 -19.20
C ARG A 117 -9.30 -9.19 -18.83
N TRP A 118 -8.70 -8.37 -19.68
CA TRP A 118 -7.41 -7.74 -19.43
C TRP A 118 -7.59 -6.42 -18.70
N LYS A 119 -6.71 -6.17 -17.72
CA LYS A 119 -6.58 -4.91 -16.99
C LYS A 119 -5.10 -4.56 -16.91
N SER A 120 -4.75 -3.33 -17.26
CA SER A 120 -3.42 -2.77 -16.99
C SER A 120 -3.44 -2.07 -15.63
N THR A 121 -2.38 -2.24 -14.85
CA THR A 121 -2.24 -1.63 -13.52
C THR A 121 -0.76 -1.54 -13.13
N THR A 122 -0.48 -1.01 -11.95
CA THR A 122 0.86 -0.93 -11.36
C THR A 122 1.04 -2.08 -10.38
N TYR A 123 2.29 -2.42 -10.07
CA TYR A 123 2.61 -3.29 -8.96
C TYR A 123 3.88 -2.81 -8.27
N ARG A 124 4.00 -3.17 -6.99
CA ARG A 124 5.25 -3.00 -6.25
C ARG A 124 5.55 -4.25 -5.44
N VAL A 125 6.84 -4.52 -5.26
CA VAL A 125 7.31 -5.49 -4.27
C VAL A 125 7.40 -4.75 -2.93
N ASP A 126 6.72 -5.27 -1.92
CA ASP A 126 6.72 -4.70 -0.57
C ASP A 126 7.66 -5.45 0.37
N ASP A 127 7.80 -6.76 0.17
CA ASP A 127 8.66 -7.62 0.97
C ASP A 127 9.13 -8.84 0.17
N VAL A 128 10.30 -9.35 0.53
CA VAL A 128 10.91 -10.55 -0.07
C VAL A 128 11.46 -11.43 1.03
N ASN A 129 10.95 -12.66 1.12
CA ASN A 129 11.49 -13.69 1.99
C ASN A 129 12.12 -14.79 1.14
N GLU A 130 13.42 -14.67 0.88
CA GLU A 130 14.16 -15.62 0.03
C GLU A 130 14.22 -17.03 0.63
N SER A 131 14.32 -17.16 1.96
CA SER A 131 14.34 -18.46 2.64
C SER A 131 13.05 -19.26 2.45
N LYS A 132 11.91 -18.57 2.38
CA LYS A 132 10.59 -19.16 2.11
C LYS A 132 10.17 -19.03 0.66
N ARG A 133 11.03 -18.45 -0.20
CA ARG A 133 10.78 -18.16 -1.61
C ARG A 133 9.48 -17.38 -1.85
N ASN A 134 9.13 -16.49 -0.93
CA ASN A 134 7.90 -15.69 -0.99
C ASN A 134 8.22 -14.26 -1.37
N ILE A 135 7.36 -13.67 -2.20
CA ILE A 135 7.39 -12.27 -2.55
C ILE A 135 6.02 -11.67 -2.26
N VAL A 136 5.99 -10.63 -1.44
CA VAL A 136 4.78 -9.86 -1.18
C VAL A 136 4.72 -8.74 -2.19
N VAL A 137 3.67 -8.74 -3.01
CA VAL A 137 3.42 -7.68 -3.99
C VAL A 137 2.13 -6.96 -3.68
N ASN A 138 2.12 -5.65 -3.88
CA ASN A 138 0.89 -4.87 -3.94
C ASN A 138 0.53 -4.61 -5.40
N ILE A 139 -0.66 -5.06 -5.82
CA ILE A 139 -1.15 -4.91 -7.19
C ILE A 139 -2.25 -3.85 -7.24
N GLY A 140 -2.04 -2.83 -8.07
CA GLY A 140 -2.96 -1.71 -8.21
C GLY A 140 -2.90 -0.70 -7.08
N GLU A 141 -1.72 -0.56 -6.47
CA GLU A 141 -1.42 0.55 -5.55
C GLU A 141 -1.76 1.88 -6.24
N GLY A 142 -2.63 2.66 -5.60
CA GLY A 142 -3.02 3.97 -6.09
C GLY A 142 -2.13 5.08 -5.55
N SER A 143 -1.71 4.99 -4.28
CA SER A 143 -0.85 5.97 -3.61
C SER A 143 -0.08 5.33 -2.46
N ARG A 144 0.83 6.11 -1.88
CA ARG A 144 1.69 5.69 -0.77
C ARG A 144 1.90 6.78 0.29
N LEU A 145 1.96 6.35 1.55
CA LEU A 145 2.49 7.11 2.68
C LEU A 145 3.55 6.29 3.43
N GLY A 146 4.84 6.56 3.21
CA GLY A 146 5.90 5.86 3.94
C GLY A 146 5.91 4.35 3.65
N PHE A 147 5.47 3.49 4.57
CA PHE A 147 5.31 2.04 4.33
C PHE A 147 3.85 1.64 4.04
N LEU A 148 2.91 2.57 4.20
CA LEU A 148 1.49 2.32 3.99
C LEU A 148 1.18 2.52 2.51
N SER A 149 0.75 1.45 1.85
CA SER A 149 0.16 1.54 0.53
C SER A 149 -1.33 1.78 0.65
N ILE A 150 -1.82 2.75 -0.12
CA ILE A 150 -3.22 3.19 -0.11
C ILE A 150 -3.86 2.76 -1.41
N GLY A 151 -4.78 1.81 -1.27
CA GLY A 151 -5.33 1.04 -2.39
C GLY A 151 -4.41 -0.10 -2.86
N GLY A 152 -4.95 -0.91 -3.76
CA GLY A 152 -4.32 -2.12 -4.26
C GLY A 152 -4.64 -3.37 -3.44
N GLU A 153 -4.24 -4.53 -3.96
CA GLU A 153 -4.45 -5.84 -3.33
C GLU A 153 -3.07 -6.47 -3.04
N HIS A 154 -2.79 -6.71 -1.75
CA HIS A 154 -1.59 -7.45 -1.35
C HIS A 154 -1.74 -8.93 -1.72
N ARG A 155 -0.70 -9.46 -2.39
CA ARG A 155 -0.60 -10.84 -2.82
C ARG A 155 0.73 -11.41 -2.34
N VAL A 156 0.65 -12.58 -1.71
CA VAL A 156 1.81 -13.40 -1.36
C VAL A 156 2.01 -14.39 -2.49
N LEU A 157 3.11 -14.22 -3.22
CA LEU A 157 3.50 -15.05 -4.35
C LEU A 157 4.63 -15.97 -3.92
N HIS A 158 4.39 -17.28 -3.87
CA HIS A 158 5.40 -18.28 -3.61
C HIS A 158 5.99 -18.76 -4.93
N ILE A 159 7.31 -18.68 -5.11
CA ILE A 159 7.99 -19.17 -6.31
C ILE A 159 8.69 -20.48 -5.98
N GLU A 160 8.36 -21.55 -6.69
CA GLU A 160 8.97 -22.87 -6.53
C GLU A 160 10.47 -22.86 -6.88
N GLU A 161 11.20 -23.89 -6.47
CA GLU A 161 12.65 -24.03 -6.70
C GLU A 161 13.06 -23.88 -8.17
N ASP A 162 12.19 -24.33 -9.09
CA ASP A 162 12.38 -24.24 -10.53
C ASP A 162 12.42 -22.81 -11.10
N GLY A 163 11.99 -21.80 -10.33
CA GLY A 163 11.90 -20.41 -10.75
C GLY A 163 10.88 -20.16 -11.89
N ARG A 164 10.02 -21.13 -12.16
CA ARG A 164 9.05 -21.16 -13.28
C ARG A 164 7.63 -21.45 -12.82
N THR A 165 7.46 -21.97 -11.62
CA THR A 165 6.14 -22.23 -11.03
C THR A 165 5.90 -21.26 -9.88
N MET A 166 4.72 -20.64 -9.86
CA MET A 166 4.31 -19.66 -8.87
C MET A 166 2.93 -19.98 -8.31
N HIS A 167 2.79 -19.91 -7.00
CA HIS A 167 1.52 -20.02 -6.30
C HIS A 167 1.08 -18.66 -5.74
N ASP A 168 -0.16 -18.27 -6.00
CA ASP A 168 -0.79 -17.10 -5.35
C ASP A 168 -1.47 -17.57 -4.05
N GLU A 169 -0.69 -17.60 -2.96
CA GLU A 169 -1.15 -18.06 -1.64
C GLU A 169 -2.30 -17.19 -1.11
N SER A 170 -2.30 -15.90 -1.44
CA SER A 170 -3.42 -15.00 -1.10
C SER A 170 -4.70 -15.39 -1.82
N TYR A 171 -4.63 -15.85 -3.07
CA TYR A 171 -5.77 -16.37 -3.81
C TYR A 171 -6.30 -17.65 -3.17
N LYS A 172 -5.41 -18.55 -2.76
CA LYS A 172 -5.77 -19.79 -2.06
C LYS A 172 -6.53 -19.53 -0.78
N VAL A 173 -6.10 -18.60 0.05
CA VAL A 173 -6.81 -18.23 1.27
C VAL A 173 -8.19 -17.62 0.97
N LYS A 174 -8.26 -16.74 -0.04
CA LYS A 174 -9.50 -15.99 -0.36
C LYS A 174 -10.57 -16.82 -1.08
N HIS A 175 -10.15 -17.75 -1.92
CA HIS A 175 -11.04 -18.51 -2.80
C HIS A 175 -11.02 -20.02 -2.52
N LEU A 176 -10.25 -20.46 -1.52
CA LEU A 176 -10.06 -21.87 -1.16
C LEU A 176 -9.64 -22.74 -2.36
N ARG A 177 -8.93 -22.14 -3.32
CA ARG A 177 -8.48 -22.76 -4.56
C ARG A 177 -7.03 -22.41 -4.82
N ASP A 178 -6.21 -23.42 -5.08
CA ASP A 178 -4.82 -23.18 -5.46
C ASP A 178 -4.75 -22.58 -6.87
N LEU A 179 -4.06 -21.45 -6.98
CA LEU A 179 -3.80 -20.77 -8.24
C LEU A 179 -2.33 -20.94 -8.57
N VAL A 180 -2.06 -21.93 -9.42
CA VAL A 180 -0.73 -22.22 -9.95
C VAL A 180 -0.56 -21.50 -11.29
N LEU A 181 0.53 -20.73 -11.40
CA LEU A 181 0.89 -19.97 -12.57
C LEU A 181 2.27 -20.42 -13.06
N ILE A 182 2.39 -20.66 -14.36
CA ILE A 182 3.61 -21.12 -15.01
C ILE A 182 4.20 -19.96 -15.79
N LYS A 183 5.51 -19.74 -15.63
CA LYS A 183 6.24 -18.73 -16.36
C LYS A 183 6.30 -19.10 -17.84
N SER A 184 5.73 -18.25 -18.68
CA SER A 184 5.83 -18.36 -20.14
C SER A 184 7.27 -18.07 -20.56
N ARG A 185 7.77 -18.81 -21.56
CA ARG A 185 9.11 -18.62 -22.12
C ARG A 185 9.26 -17.28 -22.81
#